data_AF-A0AAV6WZ49-F1
#
_entry.id   AF-A0AAV6WZ49-F1
#
_cell.length_a   1.000
_cell.length_b   1.000
_cell.length_c   1.000
_cell.angle_alpha   90.00
_cell.angle_beta   90.00
_cell.angle_gamma   90.00
#
_symmetry.space_group_name_H-M   'P 1'
#
loop_
_entity.id
_entity.type
_entity.pdbx_description
1 polymer ?
#
loop_
_entity_poly.entity_id
_entity_poly.type
_entity_poly.pdbx_seq_one_letter_code
_entity_poly.pdbx_strand_id
1 'polypeptide(L)'
;MILSLVNNWEGFGGKRQYVQWGRDRGQYLNDDDFFTNSIVKGYYRNHIKAVITRINSITGIAYRDDPTIFAWELMNEPRSQYDNSGKAIQDWTTEMSAHVKSIDKNHLLEVGMEGFYGESMPEKKQFNPGYGVGTDFISNNLISDVDFATIHLYPDQWYM
;
A
#
# COMPACT_ATOMS: atom_id res chain seq x y z
N MET A 1 5.22 -5.77 16.05
CA MET A 1 6.01 -5.39 14.86
C MET A 1 5.07 -5.11 13.70
N ILE A 2 5.29 -4.06 12.90
CA ILE A 2 4.52 -3.80 11.66
C ILE A 2 5.39 -4.19 10.48
N LEU A 3 4.84 -4.91 9.51
CA LEU A 3 5.55 -5.37 8.32
C LEU A 3 4.92 -4.80 7.06
N SER A 4 5.68 -3.93 6.38
CA SER A 4 5.32 -3.38 5.06
C SER A 4 5.57 -4.41 3.96
N LEU A 5 4.55 -4.61 3.13
CA LEU A 5 4.53 -5.66 2.11
C LEU A 5 5.15 -5.22 0.78
N VAL A 6 5.30 -3.91 0.54
CA VAL A 6 6.01 -3.34 -0.61
C VAL A 6 6.34 -1.87 -0.36
N ASN A 7 7.33 -1.35 -1.07
CA ASN A 7 7.68 0.07 -1.02
C ASN A 7 7.10 0.82 -2.23
N ASN A 8 6.62 2.05 -2.04
CA ASN A 8 6.34 2.96 -3.16
C ASN A 8 7.64 3.42 -3.84
N TRP A 9 8.72 3.60 -3.07
CA TRP A 9 10.02 4.05 -3.55
C TRP A 9 10.89 2.91 -4.07
N GLU A 10 12.03 3.26 -4.68
CA GLU A 10 12.95 2.29 -5.28
C GLU A 10 13.74 1.44 -4.25
N GLY A 11 13.71 1.83 -2.96
CA GLY A 11 14.35 1.07 -1.89
C GLY A 11 13.83 -0.37 -1.84
N PHE A 12 14.74 -1.34 -1.95
CA PHE A 12 14.43 -2.77 -2.06
C PHE A 12 13.64 -3.17 -3.33
N GLY A 13 13.62 -2.31 -4.35
CA GLY A 13 12.94 -2.50 -5.64
C GLY A 13 11.61 -1.75 -5.75
N GLY A 14 10.72 -1.95 -4.76
CA GLY A 14 9.43 -1.28 -4.67
C GLY A 14 8.47 -1.50 -5.85
N LYS A 15 7.44 -0.65 -5.95
CA LYS A 15 6.36 -0.78 -6.96
C LYS A 15 6.91 -0.79 -8.40
N ARG A 16 7.96 -0.01 -8.65
CA ARG A 16 8.60 0.10 -9.96
C ARG A 16 9.17 -1.24 -10.42
N GLN A 17 9.71 -2.06 -9.50
CA GLN A 17 10.23 -3.38 -9.85
C GLN A 17 9.11 -4.35 -10.29
N TYR A 18 7.93 -4.28 -9.67
CA TYR A 18 6.76 -5.06 -10.07
C TYR A 18 6.28 -4.69 -11.47
N VAL A 19 6.25 -3.39 -11.77
CA VAL A 19 5.92 -2.88 -13.11
C VAL A 19 6.98 -3.31 -14.13
N GLN A 20 8.26 -3.28 -13.77
CA GLN A 20 9.34 -3.73 -14.64
C GLN A 20 9.18 -5.20 -15.02
N TRP A 21 8.83 -6.08 -14.07
CA TRP A 21 8.52 -7.48 -14.40
C TRP A 21 7.34 -7.63 -15.36
N GLY A 22 6.35 -6.73 -15.28
CA GLY A 22 5.27 -6.66 -16.27
C GLY A 22 5.79 -6.28 -17.66
N ARG A 23 6.66 -5.27 -17.74
CA ARG A 23 7.32 -4.83 -19.00
C ARG A 23 8.16 -5.94 -19.62
N ASP A 24 8.91 -6.67 -18.80
CA ASP A 24 9.72 -7.82 -19.24
C ASP A 24 8.85 -8.95 -19.84
N ARG A 25 7.55 -8.99 -19.50
CA ARG A 25 6.56 -9.89 -20.10
C ARG A 25 5.75 -9.27 -21.24
N GLY A 26 6.23 -8.16 -21.81
CA GLY A 26 5.63 -7.50 -22.98
C GLY A 26 4.44 -6.59 -22.66
N GLN A 27 4.23 -6.22 -21.41
CA GLN A 27 3.24 -5.18 -21.06
C GLN A 27 3.80 -3.79 -21.34
N TYR A 28 2.96 -2.86 -21.81
CA TYR A 28 3.32 -1.45 -21.95
C TYR A 28 2.78 -0.67 -20.74
N LEU A 29 3.65 -0.40 -19.76
CA LEU A 29 3.26 0.09 -18.44
C LEU A 29 4.08 1.28 -17.96
N ASN A 30 3.45 2.19 -17.23
CA ASN A 30 4.06 3.21 -16.38
C ASN A 30 4.03 2.77 -14.89
N ASP A 31 4.67 3.54 -14.00
CA ASP A 31 4.88 3.12 -12.61
C ASP A 31 3.58 3.05 -11.78
N ASP A 32 2.53 3.81 -12.13
CA ASP A 32 1.23 3.73 -11.46
C ASP A 32 0.36 2.57 -11.95
N ASP A 33 0.75 1.91 -13.04
CA ASP A 33 0.11 0.65 -13.45
C ASP A 33 0.31 -0.47 -12.42
N PHE A 34 1.17 -0.26 -11.42
CA PHE A 34 1.17 -1.08 -10.21
C PHE A 34 -0.22 -1.17 -9.56
N PHE A 35 -0.96 -0.07 -9.52
CA PHE A 35 -2.27 0.01 -8.86
C PHE A 35 -3.41 -0.51 -9.75
N THR A 36 -3.25 -0.48 -11.08
CA THR A 36 -4.36 -0.70 -12.02
C THR A 36 -4.21 -1.98 -12.84
N ASN A 37 -2.98 -2.36 -13.24
CA ASN A 37 -2.76 -3.49 -14.14
C ASN A 37 -2.99 -4.82 -13.42
N SER A 38 -3.86 -5.67 -13.98
CA SER A 38 -4.28 -6.93 -13.37
C SER A 38 -3.15 -7.95 -13.20
N ILE A 39 -2.17 -7.96 -14.10
CA ILE A 39 -1.00 -8.85 -14.04
C ILE A 39 -0.08 -8.40 -12.90
N VAL A 40 0.22 -7.10 -12.82
CA VAL A 40 1.08 -6.54 -11.78
C VAL A 40 0.45 -6.69 -10.39
N LYS A 41 -0.85 -6.39 -10.25
CA LYS A 41 -1.61 -6.70 -9.03
C LYS A 41 -1.57 -8.18 -8.69
N GLY A 42 -1.60 -9.06 -9.69
CA GLY A 42 -1.44 -10.50 -9.51
C GLY A 42 -0.10 -10.89 -8.90
N TYR A 43 1.00 -10.26 -9.33
CA TYR A 43 2.32 -10.48 -8.73
C TYR A 43 2.34 -10.09 -7.25
N TYR A 44 1.78 -8.93 -6.91
CA TYR A 44 1.71 -8.46 -5.54
C TYR A 44 0.82 -9.36 -4.66
N ARG A 45 -0.36 -9.78 -5.13
CA ARG A 45 -1.22 -10.74 -4.40
C ARG A 45 -0.52 -12.08 -4.15
N ASN A 46 0.29 -12.56 -5.10
CA ASN A 46 1.10 -13.76 -4.93
C ASN A 46 2.20 -13.55 -3.89
N HIS A 47 2.86 -12.38 -3.88
CA HIS A 47 3.84 -12.01 -2.87
C HIS A 47 3.23 -11.98 -1.46
N ILE A 48 2.10 -11.29 -1.28
CA ILE A 48 1.33 -11.28 -0.02
C ILE A 48 1.08 -12.69 0.47
N LYS A 49 0.53 -13.55 -0.41
CA LYS A 49 0.21 -14.92 -0.04
C LYS A 49 1.46 -15.68 0.41
N ALA A 50 2.58 -15.52 -0.29
CA ALA A 50 3.83 -16.18 0.05
C ALA A 50 4.38 -15.71 1.41
N VAL A 51 4.32 -14.41 1.72
CA VAL A 51 4.81 -13.85 3.00
C VAL A 51 3.91 -14.25 4.15
N ILE A 52 2.60 -13.99 4.05
CA ILE A 52 1.65 -14.18 5.16
C ILE A 52 1.50 -15.67 5.52
N THR A 53 1.60 -16.58 4.54
CA THR A 53 1.51 -18.03 4.78
C THR A 53 2.85 -18.69 5.08
N ARG A 54 3.95 -17.93 5.11
CA ARG A 54 5.28 -18.46 5.42
C ARG A 54 5.30 -19.03 6.83
N ILE A 55 5.83 -20.25 6.97
CA ILE A 55 6.16 -20.83 8.26
C ILE A 55 7.54 -20.34 8.69
N ASN A 56 7.61 -19.70 9.85
CA ASN A 56 8.85 -19.31 10.47
C ASN A 56 9.68 -20.58 10.77
N SER A 57 10.89 -20.67 10.21
CA SER A 57 11.75 -21.86 10.37
C SER A 57 12.31 -22.03 11.78
N ILE A 58 12.22 -21.00 12.63
CA ILE A 58 12.72 -21.03 14.01
C ILE A 58 11.60 -21.42 14.96
N THR A 59 10.42 -20.78 14.86
CA THR A 59 9.29 -21.02 15.78
C THR A 59 8.34 -22.11 15.30
N GLY A 60 8.34 -22.44 14.01
CA GLY A 60 7.38 -23.35 13.39
C GLY A 60 5.98 -22.77 13.20
N ILE A 61 5.77 -21.49 13.51
CA ILE A 61 4.48 -20.80 13.42
C ILE A 61 4.37 -20.10 12.06
N ALA A 62 3.21 -20.21 11.40
CA ALA A 62 2.94 -19.43 10.19
C ALA A 62 2.79 -17.95 10.54
N TYR A 63 3.29 -17.03 9.70
CA TYR A 63 3.26 -15.60 10.03
C TYR A 63 1.85 -15.07 10.33
N ARG A 64 0.83 -15.54 9.60
CA ARG A 64 -0.59 -15.22 9.89
C ARG A 64 -1.09 -15.64 11.29
N ASP A 65 -0.38 -16.55 11.96
CA ASP A 65 -0.72 -17.12 13.26
C ASP A 65 0.27 -16.68 14.36
N ASP A 66 1.27 -15.83 14.04
CA ASP A 66 2.33 -15.42 14.97
C ASP A 66 2.02 -14.07 15.67
N PRO A 67 1.69 -14.07 16.97
CA PRO A 67 1.26 -12.87 17.70
C PRO A 67 2.38 -11.83 17.91
N THR A 68 3.62 -12.13 17.52
CA THR A 68 4.72 -11.15 17.52
C THR A 68 4.51 -10.07 16.45
N ILE A 69 3.84 -10.44 15.36
CA ILE A 69 3.41 -9.52 14.31
C ILE A 69 2.19 -8.78 14.86
N PHE A 70 2.23 -7.46 14.79
CA PHE A 70 1.13 -6.61 15.26
C PHE A 70 0.18 -6.28 14.10
N ALA A 71 0.74 -5.88 12.96
CA ALA A 71 -0.03 -5.52 11.79
C ALA A 71 0.74 -5.76 10.49
N TRP A 72 -0.03 -5.86 9.42
CA TRP A 72 0.45 -5.74 8.04
C TRP A 72 0.25 -4.31 7.56
N GLU A 73 1.20 -3.81 6.78
CA GLU A 73 1.10 -2.54 6.05
C GLU A 73 1.08 -2.85 4.55
N LEU A 74 0.06 -2.37 3.83
CA LEU A 74 -0.09 -2.65 2.40
C LEU A 74 1.11 -2.13 1.60
N MET A 75 1.47 -0.85 1.74
CA MET A 75 2.59 -0.26 1.04
C MET A 75 3.16 0.92 1.83
N ASN A 76 4.48 1.00 1.95
CA ASN A 76 5.11 2.19 2.47
C ASN A 76 4.91 3.38 1.51
N GLU A 77 4.23 4.43 1.98
CA GLU A 77 4.04 5.74 1.34
C GLU A 77 3.47 5.67 -0.09
N PRO A 78 2.29 5.06 -0.30
CA PRO A 78 1.74 4.90 -1.64
C PRO A 78 1.47 6.27 -2.27
N ARG A 79 1.98 6.49 -3.49
CA ARG A 79 1.72 7.70 -4.28
C ARG A 79 1.39 7.34 -5.73
N SER A 80 0.55 8.14 -6.36
CA SER A 80 0.24 8.11 -7.79
C SER A 80 0.65 9.43 -8.42
N GLN A 81 1.41 9.35 -9.53
CA GLN A 81 1.86 10.51 -10.32
C GLN A 81 0.86 10.90 -11.40
N TYR A 82 0.07 9.94 -11.89
CA TYR A 82 -0.81 10.13 -13.05
C TYR A 82 -2.30 10.17 -12.69
N ASP A 83 -2.68 9.79 -11.47
CA ASP A 83 -4.04 9.92 -10.96
C ASP A 83 -4.10 10.80 -9.70
N ASN A 84 -4.37 12.09 -9.90
CA ASN A 84 -4.55 13.04 -8.82
C ASN A 84 -5.91 12.93 -8.11
N SER A 85 -6.87 12.16 -8.66
CA SER A 85 -8.20 12.01 -8.03
C SER A 85 -8.18 11.11 -6.79
N GLY A 86 -7.14 10.28 -6.64
CA GLY A 86 -7.04 9.28 -5.59
C GLY A 86 -7.77 7.97 -5.88
N LYS A 87 -8.46 7.87 -7.02
CA LYS A 87 -9.30 6.72 -7.35
C LYS A 87 -8.51 5.43 -7.51
N ALA A 88 -7.38 5.46 -8.23
CA ALA A 88 -6.56 4.28 -8.47
C ALA A 88 -6.05 3.66 -7.16
N ILE A 89 -5.57 4.49 -6.23
CA ILE A 89 -5.11 4.03 -4.92
C ILE A 89 -6.29 3.59 -4.04
N GLN A 90 -7.46 4.26 -4.08
CA GLN A 90 -8.65 3.84 -3.36
C GLN A 90 -9.13 2.45 -3.79
N ASP A 91 -9.24 2.21 -5.10
CA ASP A 91 -9.68 0.93 -5.65
C ASP A 91 -8.66 -0.17 -5.32
N TRP A 92 -7.36 0.12 -5.46
CA TRP A 92 -6.28 -0.80 -5.11
C TRP A 92 -6.28 -1.14 -3.63
N THR A 93 -6.41 -0.15 -2.76
CA THR A 93 -6.43 -0.35 -1.29
C THR A 93 -7.60 -1.24 -0.90
N THR A 94 -8.79 -0.99 -1.46
CA THR A 94 -10.00 -1.79 -1.21
C THR A 94 -9.80 -3.25 -1.64
N GLU A 95 -9.21 -3.47 -2.81
CA GLU A 95 -8.95 -4.82 -3.32
C GLU A 95 -7.90 -5.56 -2.48
N MET A 96 -6.78 -4.89 -2.15
CA MET A 96 -5.66 -5.52 -1.46
C MET A 96 -5.94 -5.74 0.02
N SER A 97 -6.71 -4.85 0.66
CA SER A 97 -7.12 -5.05 2.05
C SER A 97 -8.01 -6.29 2.21
N ALA A 98 -9.03 -6.41 1.34
CA ALA A 98 -9.88 -7.58 1.29
C ALA A 98 -9.09 -8.86 1.01
N HIS A 99 -8.09 -8.81 0.11
CA HIS A 99 -7.22 -9.95 -0.20
C HIS A 99 -6.39 -10.38 1.03
N VAL A 100 -5.75 -9.44 1.74
CA VAL A 100 -5.02 -9.74 2.97
C VAL A 100 -5.94 -10.36 4.02
N LYS A 101 -7.09 -9.73 4.31
CA LYS A 101 -8.07 -10.21 5.29
C LYS A 101 -8.69 -11.57 4.95
N SER A 102 -8.71 -11.93 3.66
CA SER A 102 -9.14 -13.27 3.23
C SER A 102 -8.15 -14.38 3.62
N ILE A 103 -6.87 -14.04 3.79
CA ILE A 103 -5.78 -14.97 4.12
C ILE A 103 -5.51 -14.99 5.63
N ASP A 104 -5.55 -13.81 6.26
CA ASP A 104 -5.24 -13.58 7.67
C ASP A 104 -6.34 -12.75 8.32
N LYS A 105 -7.03 -13.36 9.30
CA LYS A 105 -8.11 -12.74 10.07
C LYS A 105 -7.68 -12.36 11.49
N ASN A 106 -6.42 -12.59 11.84
CA ASN A 106 -5.90 -12.40 13.19
C ASN A 106 -5.23 -11.03 13.34
N HIS A 107 -4.41 -10.64 12.36
CA HIS A 107 -3.62 -9.41 12.43
C HIS A 107 -4.39 -8.18 11.98
N LEU A 108 -3.99 -7.04 12.55
CA LEU A 108 -4.45 -5.73 12.09
C LEU A 108 -3.84 -5.42 10.71
N LEU A 109 -4.51 -4.55 9.97
CA LEU A 109 -4.11 -4.09 8.66
C LEU A 109 -4.23 -2.58 8.57
N GLU A 110 -3.23 -1.97 7.97
CA GLU A 110 -3.21 -0.56 7.63
C GLU A 110 -2.58 -0.35 6.24
N VAL A 111 -2.64 0.87 5.73
CA VAL A 111 -2.31 1.16 4.32
C VAL A 111 -0.85 1.56 4.11
N GLY A 112 -0.27 2.34 5.02
CA GLY A 112 1.09 2.91 4.99
C GLY A 112 1.13 4.35 4.50
N MET A 113 0.08 5.11 4.79
CA MET A 113 -0.17 6.44 4.21
C MET A 113 0.68 7.52 4.87
N GLU A 114 1.04 8.53 4.09
CA GLU A 114 1.71 9.73 4.62
C GLU A 114 0.74 10.73 5.24
N GLY A 115 -0.55 10.62 4.94
CA GLY A 115 -1.59 11.45 5.57
C GLY A 115 -2.14 12.59 4.71
N PHE A 116 -1.82 12.65 3.41
CA PHE A 116 -2.28 13.74 2.55
C PHE A 116 -3.79 13.66 2.26
N TYR A 117 -4.48 14.80 2.41
CA TYR A 117 -5.91 14.92 2.15
C TYR A 117 -6.21 14.92 0.65
N GLY A 118 -7.28 14.22 0.26
CA GLY A 118 -7.80 14.16 -1.11
C GLY A 118 -9.18 14.79 -1.25
N GLU A 119 -9.95 14.34 -2.24
CA GLU A 119 -11.23 14.95 -2.62
C GLU A 119 -12.37 14.72 -1.61
N SER A 120 -12.25 13.76 -0.68
CA SER A 120 -13.29 13.56 0.34
C SER A 120 -13.36 14.69 1.38
N MET A 121 -12.29 15.47 1.56
CA MET A 121 -12.20 16.64 2.45
C MET A 121 -11.40 17.75 1.76
N PRO A 122 -11.91 18.34 0.66
CA PRO A 122 -11.14 19.25 -0.19
C PRO A 122 -10.67 20.50 0.56
N GLU A 123 -11.42 20.95 1.57
CA GLU A 123 -11.05 22.08 2.42
C GLU A 123 -9.80 21.82 3.26
N LYS A 124 -9.47 20.55 3.53
CA LYS A 124 -8.27 20.18 4.30
C LYS A 124 -7.01 20.06 3.44
N LYS A 125 -7.13 20.07 2.11
CA LYS A 125 -5.96 20.06 1.21
C LYS A 125 -5.02 21.24 1.44
N GLN A 126 -5.51 22.35 2.01
CA GLN A 126 -4.67 23.49 2.42
C GLN A 126 -3.59 23.13 3.45
N PHE A 127 -3.75 22.00 4.16
CA PHE A 127 -2.76 21.49 5.11
C PHE A 127 -1.72 20.56 4.48
N ASN A 128 -1.90 20.17 3.21
CA ASN A 128 -0.88 19.43 2.47
C ASN A 128 0.29 20.38 2.12
N PRO A 129 1.48 19.85 1.78
CA PRO A 129 2.64 20.64 1.37
C PRO A 129 2.55 21.40 0.02
N GLY A 130 1.34 21.61 -0.51
CA GLY A 130 1.10 22.35 -1.76
C GLY A 130 1.16 21.51 -3.04
N TYR A 131 1.38 20.20 -2.95
CA TYR A 131 1.29 19.26 -4.07
C TYR A 131 0.34 18.09 -3.78
N GLY A 132 -0.14 17.45 -4.84
CA GLY A 132 -0.95 16.23 -4.77
C GLY A 132 -0.10 14.99 -5.01
N VAL A 133 -0.46 13.88 -4.36
CA VAL A 133 0.22 12.59 -4.55
C VAL A 133 -0.74 11.45 -4.91
N GLY A 134 -1.97 11.78 -5.29
CA GLY A 134 -2.97 10.80 -5.70
C GLY A 134 -3.46 9.88 -4.58
N THR A 135 -3.45 10.34 -3.33
CA THR A 135 -4.06 9.68 -2.17
C THR A 135 -5.21 10.51 -1.62
N ASP A 136 -6.09 9.86 -0.87
CA ASP A 136 -7.13 10.54 -0.09
C ASP A 136 -7.21 9.91 1.31
N PHE A 137 -6.46 10.48 2.24
CA PHE A 137 -6.27 9.94 3.59
C PHE A 137 -7.58 9.53 4.28
N ILE A 138 -8.66 10.30 4.12
CA ILE A 138 -9.92 10.01 4.82
C ILE A 138 -10.62 8.82 4.18
N SER A 139 -10.84 8.81 2.86
CA SER A 139 -11.56 7.72 2.21
C SER A 139 -10.76 6.41 2.20
N ASN A 140 -9.43 6.48 2.06
CA ASN A 140 -8.56 5.31 2.12
C ASN A 140 -8.62 4.61 3.50
N ASN A 141 -8.70 5.38 4.60
CA ASN A 141 -8.75 4.81 5.95
C ASN A 141 -10.19 4.50 6.45
N LEU A 142 -11.22 4.81 5.66
CA LEU A 142 -12.61 4.42 5.96
C LEU A 142 -13.02 3.08 5.31
N ILE A 143 -12.09 2.42 4.63
CA ILE A 143 -12.30 1.06 4.12
C ILE A 143 -12.47 0.11 5.32
N SER A 144 -13.51 -0.73 5.32
CA SER A 144 -13.86 -1.59 6.47
C SER A 144 -12.79 -2.61 6.87
N ASP A 145 -11.91 -2.97 5.95
CA ASP A 145 -10.80 -3.90 6.18
C ASP A 145 -9.51 -3.21 6.68
N VAL A 146 -9.50 -1.88 6.77
CA VAL A 146 -8.41 -1.10 7.37
C VAL A 146 -8.74 -0.84 8.84
N ASP A 147 -7.89 -1.32 9.75
CA ASP A 147 -8.19 -1.31 11.19
C ASP A 147 -7.68 -0.07 11.91
N PHE A 148 -6.62 0.56 11.39
CA PHE A 148 -6.09 1.80 11.94
C PHE A 148 -5.38 2.61 10.84
N ALA A 149 -5.23 3.91 11.10
CA ALA A 149 -4.64 4.85 10.17
C ALA A 149 -3.18 5.16 10.52
N THR A 150 -2.39 5.45 9.49
CA THR A 150 -1.00 5.87 9.59
C THR A 150 -0.79 7.22 8.90
N ILE A 151 0.13 8.02 9.44
CA ILE A 151 0.62 9.25 8.83
C ILE A 151 2.14 9.28 8.98
N HIS A 152 2.81 9.94 8.05
CA HIS A 152 4.23 10.23 8.14
C HIS A 152 4.42 11.74 8.28
N LEU A 153 5.58 12.20 8.71
CA LEU A 153 5.83 13.64 8.86
C LEU A 153 7.29 13.98 8.59
N TYR A 154 7.54 14.66 7.47
CA TYR A 154 8.88 15.08 7.05
C TYR A 154 8.89 16.57 6.65
N PRO A 155 8.79 17.50 7.62
CA PRO A 155 8.66 18.93 7.32
C PRO A 155 9.84 19.46 6.50
N ASP A 156 11.05 18.96 6.78
CA ASP A 156 12.24 19.36 6.04
C ASP A 156 12.16 18.94 4.57
N GLN A 157 11.59 17.77 4.24
CA GLN A 157 11.53 17.29 2.86
C GLN A 157 10.38 17.91 2.05
N TRP A 158 9.29 18.28 2.73
CA TRP A 158 8.06 18.70 2.08
C TRP A 158 8.01 20.19 1.72
N TYR A 159 8.84 21.01 2.36
CA TYR A 159 8.86 22.48 2.20
C TYR A 159 10.21 23.04 1.72
N MET A 160 11.10 22.16 1.25
CA MET A 160 12.31 22.55 0.49
C MET A 160 12.02 22.61 -1.00
#